data_AF-A0AA46SU14-F1
#
_entry.id   AF-A0AA46SU14-F1
#
_cell.length_a   1.000
_cell.length_b   1.000
_cell.length_c   1.000
_cell.angle_alpha   90.00
_cell.angle_beta   90.00
_cell.angle_gamma   90.00
#
_symmetry.space_group_name_H-M   'P 1'
#
loop_
_entity.id
_entity.type
_entity.pdbx_description
1 polymer ?
#
loop_
_entity_poly.entity_id
_entity_poly.type
_entity_poly.pdbx_seq_one_letter_code
_entity_poly.pdbx_strand_id
1 'polypeptide(L)'
;MRIALVIVVAVASLWLLAAGRAAAPTGRQAPIRIASVSIQYTYMGWGYVDERFQLVPARNGMGFVMRWTDQDGARHAEQVVATDKVMALFAAARAPRIDRATGLDVLQQRAMAPATIARIRNALFVDRNCPPLQQRQLRAAQVNGDGVRDALERLYGETIPWTDDSPSMTVRIVPERGAPLVFHSQSQKPFMLAWIRGMPGGRKDEEMDGPKATWSLQLTDALVEILPAMSPARKRLAREQLVRILARNLEHRSPLSCSQDRGNAHAGS
;
A
#
# COMPACT_ATOMS: atom_id res chain seq x y z
N MET A 1 51.70 -24.00 -68.87
CA MET A 1 52.03 -23.09 -67.75
C MET A 1 50.79 -22.92 -66.89
N ARG A 2 50.90 -23.34 -65.62
CA ARG A 2 50.17 -22.97 -64.38
C ARG A 2 48.65 -22.65 -64.48
N ILE A 3 47.76 -23.56 -64.03
CA ILE A 3 47.11 -23.61 -62.68
C ILE A 3 46.02 -22.52 -62.56
N ALA A 4 44.75 -22.72 -62.19
CA ALA A 4 43.99 -23.71 -61.40
C ALA A 4 42.54 -23.74 -61.95
N LEU A 5 41.71 -24.80 -61.97
CA LEU A 5 41.33 -25.80 -60.97
C LEU A 5 40.72 -25.23 -59.67
N VAL A 6 39.41 -24.95 -59.67
CA VAL A 6 38.56 -25.34 -58.53
C VAL A 6 37.30 -26.01 -59.09
N ILE A 7 37.18 -27.27 -58.71
CA ILE A 7 36.18 -28.27 -59.06
C ILE A 7 35.08 -28.25 -57.98
N VAL A 8 33.92 -28.80 -58.35
CA VAL A 8 32.96 -29.57 -57.54
C VAL A 8 31.66 -28.79 -57.27
N VAL A 9 30.64 -28.89 -58.14
CA VAL A 9 29.65 -29.99 -58.25
C VAL A 9 28.69 -29.95 -57.05
N ALA A 10 27.50 -29.37 -57.14
CA ALA A 10 26.28 -29.76 -57.87
C ALA A 10 25.32 -30.63 -57.04
N VAL A 11 24.03 -30.45 -57.39
CA VAL A 11 22.90 -31.36 -57.16
C VAL A 11 22.32 -31.36 -55.74
N ALA A 12 21.02 -31.44 -55.48
CA ALA A 12 19.75 -31.10 -56.13
C ALA A 12 18.65 -31.47 -55.12
N SER A 13 17.42 -31.00 -55.39
CA SER A 13 16.14 -31.68 -55.10
C SER A 13 15.66 -31.72 -53.64
N LEU A 14 14.51 -31.09 -53.31
CA LEU A 14 13.13 -31.57 -53.50
C LEU A 14 12.73 -32.67 -52.48
N TRP A 15 11.84 -32.32 -51.54
CA TRP A 15 10.56 -32.98 -51.24
C TRP A 15 10.08 -32.80 -49.78
N LEU A 16 8.75 -32.68 -49.71
CA LEU A 16 7.84 -32.51 -48.58
C LEU A 16 8.16 -33.30 -47.30
N LEU A 17 7.79 -32.72 -46.15
CA LEU A 17 7.03 -33.44 -45.13
C LEU A 17 6.19 -32.49 -44.27
N ALA A 18 4.92 -32.85 -44.17
CA ALA A 18 3.88 -32.20 -43.43
C ALA A 18 4.12 -32.27 -41.91
N ALA A 19 3.83 -31.17 -41.22
CA ALA A 19 3.27 -31.21 -39.87
C ALA A 19 2.43 -29.95 -39.68
N GLY A 20 1.16 -30.05 -40.06
CA GLY A 20 0.13 -29.14 -39.58
C GLY A 20 0.10 -29.22 -38.05
N ARG A 21 0.84 -28.33 -37.38
CA ARG A 21 0.52 -27.96 -36.01
C ARG A 21 -0.75 -27.13 -36.10
N ALA A 22 -1.88 -27.81 -36.02
CA ALA A 22 -3.10 -27.20 -35.52
C ALA A 22 -2.71 -26.49 -34.22
N ALA A 23 -2.70 -25.15 -34.26
CA ALA A 23 -2.59 -24.36 -33.05
C ALA A 23 -3.71 -24.84 -32.13
N ALA A 24 -3.34 -25.48 -31.02
CA ALA A 24 -4.30 -25.82 -29.99
C ALA A 24 -5.10 -24.54 -29.70
N PRO A 25 -6.45 -24.58 -29.70
CA PRO A 25 -7.22 -23.41 -29.34
C PRO A 25 -6.70 -22.98 -27.97
N THR A 26 -6.16 -21.77 -27.89
CA THR A 26 -5.78 -21.14 -26.63
C THR A 26 -7.06 -21.13 -25.81
N GLY A 27 -7.20 -22.13 -24.94
CA GLY A 27 -8.37 -22.33 -24.11
C GLY A 27 -8.59 -21.01 -23.38
N ARG A 28 -9.62 -20.29 -23.78
CA ARG A 28 -10.02 -19.03 -23.18
C ARG A 28 -10.40 -19.40 -21.75
N GLN A 29 -9.46 -19.24 -20.82
CA GLN A 29 -9.70 -19.51 -19.41
C GLN A 29 -10.94 -18.69 -19.03
N ALA A 30 -11.96 -19.37 -18.51
CA ALA A 30 -13.16 -18.70 -18.05
C ALA A 30 -12.75 -17.56 -17.10
N PRO A 31 -13.37 -16.37 -17.21
CA PRO A 31 -13.01 -15.25 -16.36
C PRO A 31 -13.09 -15.66 -14.89
N ILE A 32 -12.04 -15.35 -14.13
CA ILE A 32 -11.99 -15.68 -12.71
C ILE A 32 -13.11 -14.93 -12.00
N ARG A 33 -13.92 -15.67 -11.24
CA ARG A 33 -15.00 -15.14 -10.42
C ARG A 33 -14.66 -15.31 -8.94
N ILE A 34 -15.11 -14.35 -8.13
CA ILE A 34 -14.87 -14.34 -6.69
C ILE A 34 -16.14 -14.75 -5.98
N ALA A 35 -16.10 -15.85 -5.23
CA ALA A 35 -17.22 -16.35 -4.46
C ALA A 35 -17.45 -15.52 -3.20
N SER A 36 -16.38 -15.09 -2.53
CA SER A 36 -16.48 -14.19 -1.39
C SER A 36 -15.15 -13.51 -1.05
N VAL A 37 -15.25 -12.38 -0.34
CA VAL A 37 -14.13 -11.75 0.37
C VAL A 37 -14.53 -11.56 1.82
N SER A 38 -13.62 -11.87 2.73
CA SER A 38 -13.76 -11.62 4.16
C SER A 38 -12.57 -10.79 4.63
N ILE A 39 -12.84 -9.75 5.40
CA ILE A 39 -11.82 -8.89 6.00
C ILE A 39 -12.14 -8.80 7.49
N GLN A 40 -11.14 -9.02 8.33
CA GLN A 40 -11.23 -8.80 9.76
C GLN A 40 -10.15 -7.81 10.14
N TYR A 41 -10.53 -6.75 10.86
CA TYR A 41 -9.62 -5.78 11.42
C TYR A 41 -9.83 -5.71 12.92
N THR A 42 -8.75 -5.80 13.68
CA THR A 42 -8.73 -5.60 15.11
C THR A 42 -7.65 -4.60 15.48
N TYR A 43 -7.88 -3.85 16.53
CA TYR A 43 -6.88 -2.96 17.11
C TYR A 43 -7.02 -2.97 18.62
N MET A 44 -5.88 -3.10 19.30
CA MET A 44 -5.76 -2.95 20.75
C MET A 44 -4.71 -1.89 21.09
N GLY A 45 -5.03 -1.00 22.01
CA GLY A 45 -4.14 0.09 22.44
C GLY A 45 -4.88 1.03 23.38
N TRP A 46 -4.91 2.33 23.07
CA TRP A 46 -5.71 3.33 23.79
C TRP A 46 -7.24 3.16 23.61
N GLY A 47 -7.65 2.19 22.82
CA GLY A 47 -9.02 1.77 22.64
C GLY A 47 -9.04 0.36 22.07
N TYR A 48 -10.25 -0.09 21.76
CA TYR A 48 -10.50 -1.35 21.08
C TYR A 48 -11.24 -1.09 19.78
N VAL A 49 -10.97 -1.90 18.77
CA VAL A 49 -11.75 -1.99 17.54
C VAL A 49 -11.79 -3.47 17.15
N ASP A 50 -12.95 -3.96 16.75
CA ASP A 50 -13.13 -5.21 15.99
C ASP A 50 -14.13 -4.92 14.88
N GLU A 51 -13.69 -5.01 13.63
CA GLU A 51 -14.53 -4.84 12.46
C GLU A 51 -14.43 -6.08 11.58
N ARG A 52 -15.59 -6.57 11.12
CA ARG A 52 -15.67 -7.74 10.24
C ARG A 52 -16.48 -7.38 9.02
N PHE A 53 -15.91 -7.59 7.84
CA PHE A 53 -16.51 -7.29 6.56
C PHE A 53 -16.64 -8.58 5.75
N GLN A 54 -17.82 -8.77 5.16
CA GLN A 54 -18.12 -9.89 4.29
C GLN A 54 -18.70 -9.37 2.98
N LEU A 55 -18.00 -9.64 1.88
CA LEU A 55 -18.45 -9.32 0.53
C LEU A 55 -18.85 -10.62 -0.17
N VAL A 56 -20.03 -10.64 -0.78
CA VAL A 56 -20.54 -11.73 -1.62
C VAL A 56 -21.12 -11.17 -2.91
N PRO A 57 -21.07 -11.90 -4.04
CA PRO A 57 -21.70 -11.46 -5.27
C PRO A 57 -23.17 -11.09 -5.06
N ALA A 58 -23.59 -9.94 -5.60
CA ALA A 58 -24.98 -9.53 -5.54
C ALA A 58 -25.87 -10.48 -6.35
N ARG A 59 -27.11 -10.76 -5.87
CA ARG A 59 -28.04 -11.69 -6.54
C ARG A 59 -28.42 -11.26 -7.96
N ASN A 60 -28.41 -9.96 -8.22
CA ASN A 60 -28.68 -9.37 -9.53
C ASN A 60 -27.46 -9.41 -10.47
N GLY A 61 -26.33 -9.99 -10.03
CA GLY A 61 -25.08 -10.06 -10.80
C GLY A 61 -24.32 -8.73 -10.91
N MET A 62 -24.80 -7.67 -10.27
CA MET A 62 -24.18 -6.34 -10.33
C MET A 62 -23.39 -6.06 -9.05
N GLY A 63 -22.08 -6.34 -9.11
CA GLY A 63 -21.16 -6.05 -8.00
C GLY A 63 -21.23 -7.05 -6.85
N PHE A 64 -20.79 -6.60 -5.69
CA PHE A 64 -20.75 -7.34 -4.43
C PHE A 64 -21.55 -6.60 -3.37
N VAL A 65 -22.31 -7.33 -2.58
CA VAL A 65 -22.95 -6.80 -1.38
C VAL A 65 -21.97 -7.00 -0.23
N MET A 66 -21.58 -5.89 0.40
CA MET A 66 -20.80 -5.87 1.63
C MET A 66 -21.73 -5.76 2.84
N ARG A 67 -21.56 -6.70 3.76
CA ARG A 67 -22.11 -6.65 5.12
C ARG A 67 -20.96 -6.47 6.09
N TRP A 68 -21.15 -5.64 7.10
CA TRP A 68 -20.13 -5.48 8.11
C TRP A 68 -20.68 -5.22 9.50
N THR A 69 -19.92 -5.66 10.49
CA THR A 69 -20.20 -5.50 11.92
C THR A 69 -19.05 -4.79 12.58
N ASP A 70 -19.36 -3.95 13.56
CA ASP A 70 -18.37 -3.32 14.44
C ASP A 70 -18.15 -4.12 15.73
N GLN A 71 -17.42 -3.51 16.66
CA GLN A 71 -16.96 -4.11 17.91
C GLN A 71 -18.11 -4.53 18.82
N ASP A 72 -19.26 -3.84 18.73
CA ASP A 72 -20.44 -4.11 19.54
C ASP A 72 -21.33 -5.18 18.86
N GLY A 73 -20.86 -5.73 17.74
CA GLY A 73 -21.61 -6.63 16.89
C GLY A 73 -22.74 -5.93 16.12
N ALA A 74 -22.80 -4.60 16.15
CA ALA A 74 -23.84 -3.84 15.48
C ALA A 74 -23.68 -3.98 13.97
N ARG A 75 -24.79 -4.32 13.30
CA ARG A 75 -24.81 -4.49 11.85
C ARG A 75 -25.05 -3.14 11.20
N HIS A 76 -24.19 -2.81 10.25
CA HIS A 76 -24.33 -1.61 9.45
C HIS A 76 -25.14 -1.89 8.19
N ALA A 77 -25.64 -0.83 7.56
CA ALA A 77 -26.38 -0.93 6.29
C ALA A 77 -25.53 -1.62 5.22
N GLU A 78 -26.18 -2.44 4.40
CA GLU A 78 -25.51 -3.10 3.27
C GLU A 78 -24.99 -2.05 2.28
N GLN A 79 -23.76 -2.26 1.80
CA GLN A 79 -23.14 -1.40 0.81
C GLN A 79 -22.83 -2.20 -0.46
N VAL A 80 -23.11 -1.63 -1.63
CA VAL A 80 -22.71 -2.21 -2.90
C VAL A 80 -21.28 -1.80 -3.23
N VAL A 81 -20.43 -2.77 -3.52
CA VAL A 81 -19.05 -2.61 -3.98
C VAL A 81 -18.97 -3.06 -5.43
N ALA A 82 -18.43 -2.22 -6.29
CA ALA A 82 -18.35 -2.52 -7.72
C ALA A 82 -17.41 -3.70 -8.01
N THR A 83 -17.74 -4.49 -9.03
CA THR A 83 -16.99 -5.72 -9.40
C THR A 83 -15.53 -5.41 -9.70
N ASP A 84 -15.25 -4.32 -10.40
CA ASP A 84 -13.89 -3.88 -10.76
C ASP A 84 -13.02 -3.65 -9.51
N LYS A 85 -13.58 -3.11 -8.43
CA LYS A 85 -12.86 -2.89 -7.17
C LYS A 85 -12.50 -4.20 -6.47
N VAL A 86 -13.42 -5.17 -6.44
CA VAL A 86 -13.14 -6.50 -5.89
C VAL A 86 -12.13 -7.26 -6.75
N MET A 87 -12.20 -7.12 -8.07
CA MET A 87 -11.22 -7.70 -8.97
C MET A 87 -9.85 -7.02 -8.86
N ALA A 88 -9.80 -5.71 -8.62
CA ALA A 88 -8.56 -4.99 -8.33
C ALA A 88 -7.92 -5.48 -7.03
N LEU A 89 -8.71 -5.74 -5.98
CA LEU A 89 -8.21 -6.39 -4.76
C LEU A 89 -7.62 -7.77 -5.06
N PHE A 90 -8.32 -8.60 -5.84
CA PHE A 90 -7.83 -9.92 -6.20
C PHE A 90 -6.54 -9.86 -7.03
N ALA A 91 -6.42 -8.91 -7.96
CA ALA A 91 -5.20 -8.68 -8.72
C ALA A 91 -4.05 -8.22 -7.80
N ALA A 92 -4.30 -7.25 -6.93
CA ALA A 92 -3.33 -6.73 -5.97
C ALA A 92 -2.82 -7.81 -4.98
N ALA A 93 -3.72 -8.69 -4.55
CA ALA A 93 -3.40 -9.84 -3.72
C ALA A 93 -2.45 -10.85 -4.41
N ARG A 94 -2.42 -10.86 -5.75
CA ARG A 94 -1.54 -11.71 -6.56
C ARG A 94 -0.31 -10.99 -7.08
N ALA A 95 -0.24 -9.68 -6.91
CA ALA A 95 0.87 -8.88 -7.39
C ALA A 95 2.17 -9.26 -6.65
N PRO A 96 3.33 -9.19 -7.32
CA PRO A 96 4.62 -9.32 -6.66
C PRO A 96 4.74 -8.32 -5.51
N ARG A 97 5.32 -8.78 -4.40
CA ARG A 97 5.70 -7.89 -3.30
C ARG A 97 7.00 -7.21 -3.65
N ILE A 98 7.15 -5.98 -3.20
CA ILE A 98 8.38 -5.19 -3.37
C ILE A 98 9.17 -5.16 -2.07
N ASP A 99 10.47 -4.92 -2.16
CA ASP A 99 11.27 -4.67 -0.97
C ASP A 99 10.95 -3.30 -0.36
N ARG A 100 11.36 -3.12 0.90
CA ARG A 100 11.18 -1.88 1.66
C ARG A 100 11.80 -0.65 0.99
N ALA A 101 12.97 -0.77 0.37
CA ALA A 101 13.65 0.38 -0.22
C ALA A 101 12.85 0.91 -1.43
N THR A 102 12.48 0.01 -2.35
CA THR A 102 11.59 0.32 -3.47
C THR A 102 10.25 0.90 -2.98
N GLY A 103 9.69 0.34 -1.91
CA GLY A 103 8.45 0.84 -1.32
C GLY A 103 8.56 2.24 -0.72
N LEU A 104 9.69 2.56 -0.07
CA LEU A 104 9.96 3.89 0.47
C LEU A 104 10.06 4.94 -0.63
N ASP A 105 10.69 4.61 -1.75
CA ASP A 105 10.77 5.52 -2.90
C ASP A 105 9.36 5.87 -3.42
N VAL A 106 8.48 4.87 -3.54
CA VAL A 106 7.09 5.09 -3.95
C VAL A 106 6.33 5.94 -2.92
N LEU A 107 6.51 5.69 -1.61
CA LEU A 107 5.90 6.50 -0.56
C LEU A 107 6.41 7.94 -0.57
N GLN A 108 7.71 8.14 -0.80
CA GLN A 108 8.32 9.46 -0.91
C GLN A 108 7.68 10.22 -2.07
N GLN A 109 7.57 9.61 -3.25
CA GLN A 109 6.87 10.22 -4.39
C GLN A 109 5.42 10.59 -4.06
N ARG A 110 4.67 9.72 -3.37
CA ARG A 110 3.28 9.99 -2.93
C ARG A 110 3.19 11.12 -1.89
N ALA A 111 4.15 11.19 -0.97
CA ALA A 111 4.25 12.22 0.05
C ALA A 111 4.61 13.59 -0.55
N MET A 112 5.46 13.58 -1.58
CA MET A 112 5.92 14.78 -2.29
C MET A 112 4.94 15.27 -3.37
N ALA A 113 3.86 14.54 -3.65
CA ALA A 113 2.80 15.02 -4.53
C ALA A 113 2.23 16.36 -4.00
N PRO A 114 1.98 17.38 -4.85
CA PRO A 114 1.63 18.73 -4.40
C PRO A 114 0.45 18.79 -3.41
N ALA A 115 -0.61 18.02 -3.67
CA ALA A 115 -1.76 17.93 -2.80
C ALA A 115 -1.42 17.34 -1.41
N THR A 116 -0.51 16.37 -1.36
CA THR A 116 -0.07 15.76 -0.09
C THR A 116 0.83 16.73 0.68
N ILE A 117 1.80 17.38 0.03
CA ILE A 117 2.65 18.41 0.65
C ILE A 117 1.79 19.51 1.27
N ALA A 118 0.78 20.01 0.54
CA ALA A 118 -0.12 21.04 1.06
C ALA A 118 -0.82 20.60 2.35
N ARG A 119 -1.28 19.34 2.41
CA ARG A 119 -1.89 18.76 3.61
C ARG A 119 -0.90 18.60 4.76
N ILE A 120 0.33 18.15 4.49
CA ILE A 120 1.39 18.05 5.53
C ILE A 120 1.68 19.43 6.10
N ARG A 121 1.90 20.44 5.25
CA ARG A 121 2.15 21.83 5.67
C ARG A 121 1.04 22.38 6.55
N ASN A 122 -0.21 22.13 6.18
CA ASN A 122 -1.37 22.61 6.95
C ASN A 122 -1.54 21.86 8.28
N ALA A 123 -1.04 20.63 8.37
CA ALA A 123 -1.06 19.86 9.62
C ALA A 123 0.06 20.27 10.59
N LEU A 124 1.10 20.98 10.12
CA LEU A 124 2.19 21.46 10.97
C LEU A 124 1.72 22.56 11.94
N PHE A 125 1.96 22.33 13.21
CA PHE A 125 1.86 23.31 14.26
C PHE A 125 2.99 24.36 14.14
N VAL A 126 2.59 25.63 14.18
CA VAL A 126 3.49 26.78 14.29
C VAL A 126 2.96 27.62 15.43
N ASP A 127 3.85 28.25 16.20
CA ASP A 127 3.45 29.19 17.23
C ASP A 127 2.45 30.23 16.68
N ARG A 128 1.34 30.41 17.40
CA ARG A 128 0.26 31.33 17.03
C ARG A 128 0.71 32.79 17.05
N ASN A 129 1.78 33.10 17.79
CA ASN A 129 2.37 34.44 17.87
C ASN A 129 3.06 34.86 16.57
N CYS A 130 3.30 33.92 15.66
CA CYS A 130 3.88 34.20 14.35
C CYS A 130 2.86 34.90 13.42
N PRO A 131 3.24 35.97 12.70
CA PRO A 131 2.43 36.52 11.62
C PRO A 131 2.06 35.46 10.57
N PRO A 132 0.86 35.52 9.94
CA PRO A 132 0.40 34.50 9.01
C PRO A 132 1.35 34.21 7.84
N LEU A 133 2.03 35.23 7.32
CA LEU A 133 3.03 35.07 6.25
C LEU A 133 4.24 34.27 6.73
N GLN A 134 4.74 34.59 7.93
CA GLN A 134 5.87 33.89 8.55
C GLN A 134 5.52 32.44 8.87
N GLN A 135 4.29 32.16 9.36
CA GLN A 135 3.82 30.78 9.55
C GLN A 135 3.84 29.97 8.25
N ARG A 136 3.41 30.57 7.13
CA ARG A 136 3.44 29.90 5.82
C ARG A 136 4.87 29.62 5.36
N GLN A 137 5.79 30.57 5.55
CA GLN A 137 7.21 30.41 5.20
C GLN A 137 7.88 29.31 6.04
N LEU A 138 7.66 29.31 7.36
CA LEU A 138 8.19 28.29 8.27
C LEU A 138 7.69 26.88 7.90
N ARG A 139 6.39 26.72 7.64
CA ARG A 139 5.82 25.45 7.16
C ARG A 139 6.42 25.01 5.83
N ALA A 140 6.63 25.96 4.91
CA ALA A 140 7.20 25.67 3.60
C ALA A 140 8.65 25.19 3.71
N ALA A 141 9.46 25.84 4.55
CA ALA A 141 10.85 25.47 4.81
C ALA A 141 10.99 24.09 5.46
N GLN A 142 10.08 23.75 6.39
CA GLN A 142 10.09 22.46 7.10
C GLN A 142 9.75 21.27 6.20
N VAL A 143 8.84 21.46 5.24
CA VAL A 143 8.41 20.40 4.32
C VAL A 143 9.22 20.48 3.02
N ASN A 144 10.41 19.90 3.05
CA ASN A 144 11.31 19.72 1.91
C ASN A 144 11.55 18.22 1.61
N GLY A 145 12.11 17.92 0.43
CA GLY A 145 12.25 16.55 -0.07
C GLY A 145 13.09 15.64 0.83
N ASP A 146 14.23 16.13 1.29
CA ASP A 146 15.16 15.38 2.14
C ASP A 146 14.56 15.15 3.54
N GLY A 147 13.95 16.19 4.12
CA GLY A 147 13.26 16.08 5.41
C GLY A 147 12.12 15.07 5.40
N VAL A 148 11.33 15.03 4.31
CA VAL A 148 10.26 14.03 4.13
C VAL A 148 10.86 12.63 3.97
N ARG A 149 11.92 12.47 3.17
CA ARG A 149 12.62 11.19 2.99
C ARG A 149 13.12 10.65 4.32
N ASP A 150 13.90 11.44 5.05
CA ASP A 150 14.44 11.03 6.34
C ASP A 150 13.35 10.69 7.35
N ALA A 151 12.23 11.43 7.33
CA ALA A 151 11.10 11.18 8.22
C ALA A 151 10.43 9.83 7.90
N LEU A 152 10.30 9.50 6.61
CA LEU A 152 9.80 8.20 6.15
C LEU A 152 10.78 7.06 6.50
N GLU A 153 12.08 7.25 6.23
CA GLU A 153 13.10 6.25 6.52
C GLU A 153 13.17 5.91 8.01
N ARG A 154 13.06 6.92 8.89
CA ARG A 154 12.97 6.72 10.33
C ARG A 154 11.68 5.99 10.72
N LEU A 155 10.53 6.49 10.26
CA LEU A 155 9.22 5.94 10.60
C LEU A 155 9.12 4.44 10.29
N TYR A 156 9.56 4.03 9.10
CA TYR A 156 9.54 2.64 8.65
C TYR A 156 10.85 1.89 8.94
N GLY A 157 11.83 2.53 9.57
CA GLY A 157 13.10 1.92 10.00
C GLY A 157 13.13 1.58 11.48
N GLU A 158 12.22 2.17 12.27
CA GLU A 158 11.98 1.82 13.66
C GLU A 158 11.44 0.40 13.80
N THR A 159 12.27 -0.48 14.38
CA THR A 159 11.93 -1.88 14.66
C THR A 159 11.36 -2.11 16.06
N ILE A 160 11.44 -1.10 16.94
CA ILE A 160 10.86 -1.17 18.27
C ILE A 160 9.34 -1.00 18.13
N PRO A 161 8.53 -1.98 18.54
CA PRO A 161 7.09 -1.86 18.49
C PRO A 161 6.60 -0.72 19.40
N TRP A 162 5.66 0.07 18.91
CA TRP A 162 4.90 1.02 19.72
C TRP A 162 4.04 0.24 20.71
N THR A 163 4.15 0.59 22.00
CA THR A 163 3.54 -0.17 23.10
C THR A 163 2.01 -0.20 23.07
N ASP A 164 1.38 0.85 22.52
CA ASP A 164 -0.08 1.05 22.56
C ASP A 164 -0.73 1.06 21.16
N ASP A 165 -0.10 0.38 20.19
CA ASP A 165 -0.65 0.22 18.84
C ASP A 165 -0.54 -1.23 18.38
N SER A 166 -1.52 -2.08 18.68
CA SER A 166 -1.52 -3.49 18.28
C SER A 166 -2.62 -3.76 17.24
N PRO A 167 -2.45 -3.34 15.97
CA PRO A 167 -3.38 -3.65 14.91
C PRO A 167 -3.19 -5.08 14.40
N SER A 168 -4.27 -5.69 13.92
CA SER A 168 -4.21 -6.89 13.11
C SER A 168 -5.30 -6.85 12.06
N MET A 169 -4.93 -7.05 10.79
CA MET A 169 -5.87 -7.17 9.69
C MET A 169 -5.65 -8.50 8.98
N THR A 170 -6.71 -9.26 8.75
CA THR A 170 -6.70 -10.47 7.93
C THR A 170 -7.66 -10.29 6.76
N VAL A 171 -7.20 -10.65 5.56
CA VAL A 171 -7.96 -10.59 4.31
C VAL A 171 -7.97 -11.97 3.69
N ARG A 172 -9.15 -12.53 3.45
CA ARG A 172 -9.34 -13.81 2.78
C ARG A 172 -10.23 -13.62 1.56
N ILE A 173 -9.70 -13.96 0.39
CA ILE A 173 -10.38 -13.90 -0.90
C ILE A 173 -10.59 -15.34 -1.38
N VAL A 174 -11.85 -15.72 -1.58
CA VAL A 174 -12.24 -17.06 -2.04
C VAL A 174 -12.71 -16.95 -3.50
N PRO A 175 -11.90 -17.39 -4.48
CA PRO A 175 -12.36 -17.51 -5.85
C PRO A 175 -13.40 -18.64 -5.96
N GLU A 176 -14.29 -18.59 -6.95
CA GLU A 176 -15.21 -19.70 -7.25
C GLU A 176 -14.46 -20.97 -7.66
N ARG A 177 -13.27 -20.81 -8.22
CA ARG A 177 -12.37 -21.90 -8.63
C ARG A 177 -10.95 -21.59 -8.21
N GLY A 178 -10.26 -22.58 -7.65
CA GLY A 178 -8.88 -22.46 -7.18
C GLY A 178 -8.77 -22.28 -5.67
N ALA A 179 -7.53 -22.12 -5.19
CA ALA A 179 -7.26 -22.01 -3.76
C ALA A 179 -7.62 -20.61 -3.22
N PRO A 180 -8.17 -20.52 -1.99
CA PRO A 180 -8.32 -19.24 -1.30
C PRO A 180 -6.97 -18.53 -1.14
N LEU A 181 -7.00 -17.21 -1.29
CA LEU A 181 -5.87 -16.36 -0.93
C LEU A 181 -6.12 -15.78 0.45
N VAL A 182 -5.16 -15.91 1.35
CA VAL A 182 -5.23 -15.37 2.70
C VAL A 182 -3.99 -14.53 2.94
N PHE A 183 -4.20 -13.33 3.48
CA PHE A 183 -3.14 -12.42 3.88
C PHE A 183 -3.45 -11.84 5.24
N HIS A 184 -2.41 -11.51 5.98
CA HIS A 184 -2.55 -10.76 7.22
C HIS A 184 -1.46 -9.70 7.35
N SER A 185 -1.73 -8.67 8.13
CA SER A 185 -0.75 -7.67 8.54
C SER A 185 -1.00 -7.27 9.99
N GLN A 186 0.08 -7.12 10.75
CA GLN A 186 0.11 -6.61 12.11
C GLN A 186 0.97 -5.33 12.19
N SER A 187 1.34 -4.75 11.03
CA SER A 187 2.23 -3.60 10.96
C SER A 187 1.65 -2.39 11.70
N GLN A 188 2.47 -1.81 12.56
CA GLN A 188 2.13 -0.62 13.33
C GLN A 188 2.30 0.67 12.50
N LYS A 189 2.89 0.57 11.31
CA LYS A 189 3.17 1.73 10.46
C LYS A 189 1.94 2.09 9.61
N PRO A 190 1.83 3.35 9.14
CA PRO A 190 0.77 3.75 8.22
C PRO A 190 0.64 2.79 7.04
N PHE A 191 -0.56 2.68 6.46
CA PHE A 191 -0.86 1.80 5.32
C PHE A 191 -0.72 0.29 5.57
N MET A 192 -0.18 -0.16 6.70
CA MET A 192 0.03 -1.58 7.00
C MET A 192 0.69 -2.34 5.83
N LEU A 193 1.80 -1.82 5.31
CA LEU A 193 2.34 -2.25 4.01
C LEU A 193 2.89 -3.68 4.00
N ALA A 194 3.33 -4.17 5.16
CA ALA A 194 3.85 -5.51 5.31
C ALA A 194 2.70 -6.53 5.49
N TRP A 195 2.30 -7.11 4.37
CA TRP A 195 1.32 -8.19 4.33
C TRP A 195 2.07 -9.54 4.29
N ILE A 196 1.62 -10.56 4.98
CA ILE A 196 2.18 -11.93 4.91
C ILE A 196 1.10 -12.86 4.34
N ARG A 197 1.50 -13.85 3.55
CA ARG A 197 0.56 -14.83 2.97
C ARG A 197 0.32 -15.95 3.98
N GLY A 198 -0.93 -16.34 4.15
CA GLY A 198 -1.36 -17.34 5.13
C GLY A 198 -2.15 -16.73 6.28
N MET A 199 -2.65 -17.59 7.17
CA MET A 199 -3.24 -17.17 8.44
C MET A 199 -2.13 -16.64 9.36
N PRO A 200 -2.44 -15.71 10.28
CA PRO A 200 -1.50 -15.31 11.33
C PRO A 200 -1.03 -16.55 12.10
N GLY A 201 0.27 -16.81 12.06
CA GLY A 201 0.93 -17.88 12.80
C GLY A 201 1.45 -17.34 14.13
N GLY A 202 1.33 -18.12 15.21
CA GLY A 202 1.96 -17.76 16.47
C GLY A 202 3.49 -17.73 16.36
N ARG A 203 4.10 -16.82 17.12
CA ARG A 203 5.55 -16.60 17.32
C ARG A 203 6.24 -15.89 16.13
N LYS A 204 6.20 -14.55 16.23
CA LYS A 204 7.11 -13.54 15.64
C LYS A 204 6.94 -13.28 14.13
N ASP A 205 5.92 -12.46 13.84
CA ASP A 205 5.89 -11.55 12.69
C ASP A 205 6.97 -10.44 12.79
N GLU A 206 8.16 -10.76 13.32
CA GLU A 206 9.30 -9.85 13.50
C GLU A 206 9.80 -9.25 12.18
N GLU A 207 9.41 -9.84 11.06
CA GLU A 207 9.75 -9.37 9.72
C GLU A 207 8.76 -8.33 9.18
N MET A 208 7.64 -8.03 9.86
CA MET A 208 6.66 -7.07 9.34
C MET A 208 7.15 -5.62 9.34
N ASP A 209 7.80 -5.18 10.42
CA ASP A 209 8.27 -3.79 10.54
C ASP A 209 9.81 -3.68 10.49
N GLY A 210 10.47 -4.62 9.78
CA GLY A 210 11.92 -4.73 9.69
C GLY A 210 12.52 -4.40 8.31
N PRO A 211 13.87 -4.35 8.20
CA PRO A 211 14.57 -4.08 6.95
C PRO A 211 14.32 -5.14 5.86
N LYS A 212 13.93 -6.36 6.27
CA LYS A 212 13.59 -7.48 5.38
C LYS A 212 12.10 -7.55 5.02
N ALA A 213 11.29 -6.62 5.52
CA ALA A 213 9.86 -6.58 5.21
C ALA A 213 9.64 -6.46 3.70
N THR A 214 8.69 -7.24 3.19
CA THR A 214 8.20 -7.09 1.82
C THR A 214 6.84 -6.43 1.84
N TRP A 215 6.63 -5.48 0.94
CA TRP A 215 5.47 -4.60 0.96
C TRP A 215 4.53 -4.85 -0.22
N SER A 216 3.25 -4.54 0.01
CA SER A 216 2.26 -4.48 -1.06
C SER A 216 1.41 -3.22 -0.93
N LEU A 217 1.84 -2.16 -1.61
CA LEU A 217 1.06 -0.90 -1.67
C LEU A 217 -0.27 -1.12 -2.40
N GLN A 218 -0.27 -1.92 -3.46
CA GLN A 218 -1.47 -2.18 -4.26
C GLN A 218 -2.56 -2.87 -3.43
N LEU A 219 -2.18 -3.79 -2.53
CA LEU A 219 -3.14 -4.47 -1.67
C LEU A 219 -3.78 -3.49 -0.69
N THR A 220 -2.98 -2.62 -0.06
CA THR A 220 -3.50 -1.55 0.78
C THR A 220 -4.40 -0.60 0.02
N ASP A 221 -3.99 -0.11 -1.15
CA ASP A 221 -4.78 0.81 -1.97
C ASP A 221 -6.13 0.18 -2.37
N ALA A 222 -6.13 -1.09 -2.79
CA ALA A 222 -7.35 -1.80 -3.16
C ALA A 222 -8.29 -2.01 -1.96
N LEU A 223 -7.75 -2.24 -0.74
CA LEU A 223 -8.55 -2.32 0.48
C LEU A 223 -9.21 -0.99 0.82
N VAL A 224 -8.49 0.13 0.72
CA VAL A 224 -9.05 1.47 0.96
C VAL A 224 -10.24 1.75 0.05
N GLU A 225 -10.19 1.28 -1.19
CA GLU A 225 -11.26 1.51 -2.18
C GLU A 225 -12.55 0.72 -1.88
N ILE A 226 -12.48 -0.42 -1.19
CA ILE A 226 -13.65 -1.25 -0.88
C ILE A 226 -14.21 -1.04 0.53
N LEU A 227 -13.37 -0.63 1.49
CA LEU A 227 -13.79 -0.45 2.87
C LEU A 227 -14.69 0.79 3.03
N PRO A 228 -15.67 0.78 3.94
CA PRO A 228 -16.54 1.94 4.16
C PRO A 228 -15.75 3.17 4.62
N ALA A 229 -16.18 4.37 4.21
CA ALA A 229 -15.48 5.62 4.50
C ALA A 229 -15.24 5.87 6.00
N MET A 230 -16.20 5.48 6.85
CA MET A 230 -16.17 5.74 8.29
C MET A 230 -15.41 4.68 9.10
N SER A 231 -15.09 3.53 8.50
CA SER A 231 -14.46 2.40 9.18
C SER A 231 -13.05 2.76 9.70
N PRO A 232 -12.76 2.50 10.99
CA PRO A 232 -11.40 2.43 11.52
C PRO A 232 -10.38 1.70 10.63
N ALA A 233 -10.71 0.52 10.08
CA ALA A 233 -9.84 -0.21 9.17
C ALA A 233 -9.44 0.65 7.96
N ARG A 234 -10.41 1.33 7.33
CA ARG A 234 -10.11 2.24 6.22
C ARG A 234 -9.21 3.39 6.67
N LYS A 235 -9.52 4.02 7.80
CA LYS A 235 -8.72 5.14 8.35
C LYS A 235 -7.27 4.74 8.61
N ARG A 236 -7.03 3.50 9.07
CA ARG A 236 -5.70 2.93 9.29
C ARG A 236 -4.88 2.83 8.00
N LEU A 237 -5.55 2.44 6.92
CA LEU A 237 -4.96 2.26 5.60
C LEU A 237 -4.90 3.57 4.78
N ALA A 238 -5.56 4.64 5.22
CA ALA A 238 -5.71 5.86 4.44
C ALA A 238 -4.48 6.78 4.50
N ARG A 239 -4.32 7.60 3.45
CA ARG A 239 -3.20 8.56 3.31
C ARG A 239 -3.17 9.59 4.44
N GLU A 240 -4.32 9.91 5.01
CA GLU A 240 -4.48 10.85 6.12
C GLU A 240 -3.68 10.41 7.36
N GLN A 241 -3.50 9.10 7.56
CA GLN A 241 -2.65 8.59 8.63
C GLN A 241 -1.18 8.96 8.40
N LEU A 242 -0.66 8.78 7.18
CA LEU A 242 0.70 9.17 6.83
C LEU A 242 0.91 10.68 7.03
N VAL A 243 -0.01 11.51 6.54
CA VAL A 243 0.09 12.97 6.65
C VAL A 243 0.22 13.40 8.11
N ARG A 244 -0.62 12.87 9.00
CA ARG A 244 -0.59 13.20 10.43
C ARG A 244 0.73 12.81 11.09
N ILE A 245 1.21 11.59 10.84
CA ILE A 245 2.45 11.11 11.46
C ILE A 245 3.66 11.85 10.90
N LEU A 246 3.72 12.10 9.60
CA LEU A 246 4.82 12.86 9.00
C LEU A 246 4.87 14.29 9.53
N ALA A 247 3.72 14.98 9.62
CA ALA A 247 3.67 16.33 10.19
C ALA A 247 4.21 16.33 11.63
N ARG A 248 3.74 15.41 12.48
CA ARG A 248 4.23 15.25 13.86
C ARG A 248 5.74 14.99 13.90
N ASN A 249 6.25 14.08 13.08
CA ASN A 249 7.68 13.74 13.05
C ASN A 249 8.54 14.91 12.58
N LEU A 250 8.04 15.72 11.64
CA LEU A 250 8.72 16.93 11.18
C LEU A 250 8.72 18.01 12.27
N GLU A 251 7.63 18.20 13.03
CA GLU A 251 7.58 19.13 14.17
C GLU A 251 8.60 18.78 15.26
N HIS A 252 8.72 17.50 15.62
CA HIS A 252 9.63 17.05 16.68
C HIS A 252 11.11 17.29 16.33
N ARG A 253 11.46 17.35 15.04
CA ARG A 253 12.83 17.65 14.60
C ARG A 253 13.20 19.10 14.78
N SER A 254 12.27 20.02 14.54
CA SER A 254 12.51 21.45 14.66
C SER A 254 11.19 22.16 14.96
N PRO A 255 10.94 22.50 16.24
CA PRO A 255 9.77 23.27 16.62
C PRO A 255 9.78 24.63 15.91
N LEU A 256 8.71 24.94 15.18
CA LEU A 256 8.60 26.18 14.44
C LEU A 256 8.22 27.32 15.39
N SER A 257 9.21 28.15 15.75
CA SER A 257 9.05 29.31 16.62
C SER A 257 9.57 30.59 15.97
N CYS A 258 8.91 31.72 16.25
CA CYS A 258 9.28 33.01 15.68
C CYS A 258 10.46 33.71 16.36
N SER A 259 11.01 33.12 17.42
CA SER A 259 12.20 33.64 18.13
C SER A 259 13.53 33.24 17.49
N GLN A 260 13.54 32.30 16.53
CA GLN A 260 14.77 31.80 15.92
C GLN A 260 15.52 32.82 15.04
N ASP A 261 14.89 33.95 14.66
CA ASP A 261 15.55 35.04 13.92
C ASP A 261 16.13 36.18 14.78
N ARG A 262 15.96 36.15 16.12
CA ARG A 262 16.53 37.21 16.99
C ARG A 262 17.99 36.99 17.42
N GLY A 263 18.59 35.85 17.06
CA GLY A 263 19.93 35.46 17.54
C GLY A 263 21.13 35.94 16.71
N ASN A 264 20.95 36.35 15.45
CA ASN A 264 22.07 36.63 14.54
C ASN A 264 22.21 38.11 14.11
N ALA A 265 21.48 39.04 14.72
CA ALA A 265 21.57 40.47 14.40
C ALA A 265 22.47 41.29 15.35
N HIS A 266 23.15 40.66 16.33
CA HIS A 266 23.98 41.36 17.32
C HIS A 266 25.42 40.84 17.47
N ALA A 267 25.94 40.08 16.49
CA ALA A 267 27.37 39.77 16.40
C ALA A 267 27.99 40.57 15.25
N GLY A 268 28.09 41.89 15.43
CA GLY A 268 28.59 42.79 14.40
C GLY A 268 28.46 44.25 14.79
N SER A 269 29.04 44.61 15.93
CA SER A 269 29.31 45.99 16.35
C SER A 269 30.57 46.00 17.20
#